data_AF-A0A5N4AZV9-F1
#
_entry.id   AF-A0A5N4AZV9-F1
#
_cell.length_a   1.000
_cell.length_b   1.000
_cell.length_c   1.000
_cell.angle_alpha   90.00
_cell.angle_beta   90.00
_cell.angle_gamma   90.00
#
_symmetry.space_group_name_H-M   'P 1'
#
loop_
_entity.id
_entity.type
_entity.pdbx_description
1 polymer ?
#
loop_
_entity_poly.entity_id
_entity_poly.type
_entity_poly.pdbx_seq_one_letter_code
_entity_poly.pdbx_strand_id
1 'polypeptide(L)'
;MLKPEDIYSALGPLYYFTKLLGFSPFQLKGKSSVFLSVVNILWCMTLIAVFGMYAFYELNTAPTDDTIVVEIAESISTNLSILSLCGSILFACISRNNIANVIRGIAIIDEELRTLHLDVDTKVHYRNTKSYSILSISVLLIYMGGIIFVSCIDHLMNHNVVTLGLVIAHSAPLFSVFAELQFCGFALLLRKRFCWINMKMEDLVNKQSQRNRPVSKRSALAQKNIILTLLQKIGDKHHELCTITKQLNKAYAVQMLLFMIQAFLIIIIMSFYLIKMYLLNSFQEITPNEKIVYINTLTFQISLVFIIVLICSSTSKEARKAGILLHNLVSLNSVNGVESFDIEVACFSLQLLHHNVKFTACRLFVVDETLLYTIFGAATTYLVIVLQFEFGISTASNAANELKSAAQTIKPQLPYKFLEEVLARLAELEQRLIEEIRMIKESEPKLKSLQIPVSTNKPKLAEKSHVGYSRDLEAVQNNQTIHMTELGKSFLHFWKVYDIVNILNYSESSIDSAMFYVQGNPLIITIHPRHLGTQYLALELSSSSWVPAHRFVILNQNNPKGDLSSQILGTKIPLFRIHADRISTSDFITDGSLIIKAIISYY
;
A
#
# COMPACT_ATOMS: atom_id res chain seq x y z
N MET A 1 7.22 -0.06 -43.73
CA MET A 1 7.96 0.49 -42.57
C MET A 1 9.46 0.20 -42.72
N LEU A 2 10.33 1.22 -42.64
CA LEU A 2 11.79 1.05 -42.70
C LEU A 2 12.29 0.10 -41.59
N LYS A 3 13.20 -0.83 -41.95
CA LYS A 3 13.88 -1.73 -41.01
C LYS A 3 14.75 -0.88 -40.06
N PRO A 4 14.65 -1.03 -38.73
CA PRO A 4 15.47 -0.25 -37.81
C PRO A 4 16.93 -0.75 -37.84
N GLU A 5 17.87 0.17 -38.01
CA GLU A 5 19.31 -0.12 -38.09
C GLU A 5 20.07 0.32 -36.83
N ASP A 6 19.45 1.18 -36.02
CA ASP A 6 20.03 1.77 -34.81
C ASP A 6 18.97 2.00 -33.72
N ILE A 7 19.41 2.35 -32.51
CA ILE A 7 18.52 2.63 -31.39
C ILE A 7 17.54 3.77 -31.66
N TYR A 8 17.94 4.77 -32.45
CA TYR A 8 17.10 5.91 -32.78
C TYR A 8 15.92 5.53 -33.66
N SER A 9 16.15 4.70 -34.68
CA SER A 9 15.10 4.15 -35.55
C SER A 9 14.22 3.10 -34.84
N ALA A 10 14.77 2.40 -33.84
CA ALA A 10 14.02 1.48 -32.99
C ALA A 10 13.05 2.21 -32.05
N LEU A 11 13.51 3.28 -31.39
CA LEU A 11 12.71 4.10 -30.47
C LEU A 11 11.84 5.14 -31.18
N GLY A 12 11.99 5.31 -32.50
CA GLY A 12 11.26 6.29 -33.30
C GLY A 12 9.75 6.36 -33.01
N PRO A 13 8.99 5.25 -33.11
CA PRO A 13 7.55 5.28 -32.84
C PRO A 13 7.21 5.82 -31.44
N LEU A 14 7.94 5.36 -30.43
CA LEU A 14 7.78 5.80 -29.05
C LEU A 14 8.15 7.27 -28.87
N TYR A 15 9.25 7.72 -29.49
CA TYR A 15 9.68 9.12 -29.44
C TYR A 15 8.65 10.07 -30.08
N TYR A 16 8.15 9.76 -31.29
CA TYR A 16 7.17 10.63 -31.95
C TYR A 16 5.84 10.67 -31.19
N PHE A 17 5.42 9.54 -30.64
CA PHE A 17 4.20 9.45 -29.86
C PHE A 17 4.32 10.19 -28.51
N THR A 18 5.39 9.95 -27.76
CA THR A 18 5.67 10.68 -26.50
C THR A 18 5.92 12.17 -26.74
N LYS A 19 6.45 12.57 -27.91
CA LYS A 19 6.58 13.97 -28.30
C LYS A 19 5.22 14.64 -28.47
N LEU A 20 4.24 13.96 -29.07
CA LEU A 20 2.86 14.46 -29.17
C LEU A 20 2.26 14.70 -27.77
N LEU A 21 2.54 13.82 -26.81
CA LEU A 21 2.03 13.88 -25.45
C LEU A 21 2.83 14.79 -24.49
N GLY A 22 3.92 15.43 -24.96
CA GLY A 22 4.75 16.30 -24.11
C GLY A 22 5.80 15.59 -23.25
N PHE A 23 6.00 14.28 -23.38
CA PHE A 23 7.04 13.53 -22.63
C PHE A 23 8.42 13.56 -23.31
N SER A 24 8.53 14.10 -24.53
CA SER A 24 9.80 14.28 -25.25
C SER A 24 10.09 15.77 -25.56
N PRO A 25 10.54 16.56 -24.57
CA PRO A 25 10.79 18.01 -24.71
C PRO A 25 12.09 18.34 -25.48
N PHE A 26 12.67 17.34 -26.15
CA PHE A 26 13.91 17.45 -26.89
C PHE A 26 13.73 17.03 -28.35
N GLN A 27 14.63 17.53 -29.21
CA GLN A 27 14.72 17.11 -30.60
C GLN A 27 15.92 16.18 -30.81
N LEU A 28 15.65 15.01 -31.37
CA LEU A 28 16.68 14.14 -31.93
C LEU A 28 17.03 14.64 -33.34
N LYS A 29 18.21 15.25 -33.51
CA LYS A 29 18.75 15.62 -34.83
C LYS A 29 19.95 14.72 -35.12
N GLY A 30 19.84 13.85 -36.13
CA GLY A 30 20.88 12.86 -36.45
C GLY A 30 21.07 11.79 -35.36
N LYS A 31 22.18 11.04 -35.45
CA LYS A 31 22.50 9.87 -34.58
C LYS A 31 23.15 10.23 -33.23
N SER A 32 23.22 11.50 -32.82
CA SER A 32 23.99 11.86 -31.62
C SER A 32 23.60 13.16 -30.92
N SER A 33 22.97 14.12 -31.60
CA SER A 33 22.68 15.43 -31.00
C SER A 33 21.23 15.55 -30.53
N VAL A 34 21.09 15.75 -29.22
CA VAL A 34 19.81 16.08 -28.57
C VAL A 34 19.78 17.59 -28.34
N PHE A 35 18.88 18.29 -29.01
CA PHE A 35 18.74 19.76 -28.89
C PHE A 35 17.50 20.16 -28.12
N LEU A 36 17.60 21.31 -27.45
CA LEU A 36 16.46 21.97 -26.82
C LEU A 36 15.49 22.43 -27.92
N SER A 37 14.25 21.98 -27.84
CA SER A 37 13.18 22.50 -28.70
C SER A 37 12.33 23.44 -27.85
N VAL A 38 12.53 24.74 -27.99
CA VAL A 38 11.69 25.75 -27.34
C VAL A 38 10.21 25.49 -27.65
N VAL A 39 9.91 25.08 -28.89
CA VAL A 39 8.56 24.68 -29.32
C VAL A 39 8.03 23.49 -28.51
N ASN A 40 8.85 22.46 -28.28
CA ASN A 40 8.38 21.29 -27.49
C ASN A 40 8.18 21.68 -26.02
N ILE A 41 9.02 22.56 -25.47
CA ILE A 41 8.88 23.03 -24.08
C ILE A 41 7.62 23.86 -23.94
N LEU A 42 7.37 24.79 -24.86
CA LEU A 42 6.13 25.56 -24.90
C LEU A 42 4.91 24.63 -25.00
N TRP A 43 4.97 23.59 -25.84
CA TRP A 43 3.92 22.56 -25.91
C TRP A 43 3.70 21.84 -24.58
N CYS A 44 4.77 21.45 -23.88
CA CYS A 44 4.68 20.84 -22.55
C CYS A 44 4.02 21.78 -21.53
N MET A 45 4.40 23.07 -21.55
CA MET A 45 3.81 24.09 -20.66
C MET A 45 2.33 24.31 -20.97
N THR A 46 1.94 24.33 -22.25
CA THR A 46 0.53 24.41 -22.66
C THR A 46 -0.27 23.22 -22.16
N LEU A 47 0.26 21.99 -22.29
CA LEU A 47 -0.41 20.79 -21.77
C LEU A 47 -0.59 20.85 -20.26
N ILE A 48 0.46 21.22 -19.51
CA ILE A 48 0.39 21.39 -18.05
C ILE A 48 -0.66 22.44 -17.68
N ALA A 49 -0.70 23.57 -18.38
CA ALA A 49 -1.68 24.62 -18.12
C ALA A 49 -3.11 24.16 -18.40
N VAL A 50 -3.35 23.45 -19.51
CA VAL A 50 -4.70 22.94 -19.86
C VAL A 50 -5.19 21.92 -18.83
N PHE A 51 -4.38 20.92 -18.51
CA PHE A 51 -4.76 19.91 -17.51
C PHE A 51 -4.86 20.52 -16.10
N GLY A 52 -3.97 21.44 -15.74
CA GLY A 52 -4.02 22.16 -14.47
C GLY A 52 -5.27 23.05 -14.32
N MET A 53 -5.67 23.75 -15.39
CA MET A 53 -6.92 24.51 -15.40
C MET A 53 -8.13 23.60 -15.27
N TYR A 54 -8.10 22.40 -15.88
CA TYR A 54 -9.16 21.42 -15.72
C TYR A 54 -9.28 20.90 -14.28
N ALA A 55 -8.16 20.53 -13.64
CA ALA A 55 -8.14 20.16 -12.22
C ALA A 55 -8.69 21.29 -11.32
N PHE A 56 -8.30 22.54 -11.61
CA PHE A 56 -8.82 23.69 -10.88
C PHE A 56 -10.34 23.86 -11.08
N TYR A 57 -10.84 23.72 -12.30
CA TYR A 57 -12.27 23.76 -12.58
C TYR A 57 -13.01 22.68 -11.78
N GLU A 58 -12.54 21.44 -11.84
CA GLU A 58 -13.17 20.30 -11.16
C GLU A 58 -13.24 20.51 -9.65
N LEU A 59 -12.16 20.98 -9.02
CA LEU A 59 -12.12 21.29 -7.58
C LEU A 59 -13.14 22.36 -7.17
N ASN A 60 -13.42 23.34 -8.04
CA ASN A 60 -14.39 24.40 -7.75
C ASN A 60 -15.84 24.01 -8.08
N THR A 61 -16.03 22.99 -8.91
CA THR A 61 -17.36 22.45 -9.26
C THR A 61 -17.72 21.18 -8.47
N ALA A 62 -16.80 20.69 -7.64
CA ALA A 62 -17.04 19.54 -6.78
C ALA A 62 -18.23 19.85 -5.86
N PRO A 63 -19.24 18.97 -5.77
CA PRO A 63 -20.43 19.20 -4.97
C PRO A 63 -20.05 19.46 -3.50
N THR A 64 -20.65 20.50 -2.91
CA THR A 64 -20.42 20.93 -1.51
C THR A 64 -21.37 20.29 -0.51
N ASP A 65 -22.43 19.63 -0.99
CA ASP A 65 -23.42 18.96 -0.14
C ASP A 65 -22.91 17.58 0.31
N ASP A 66 -23.45 17.08 1.42
CA ASP A 66 -23.09 15.81 2.10
C ASP A 66 -23.37 14.53 1.27
N THR A 67 -23.29 14.60 -0.07
CA THR A 67 -23.42 13.46 -0.96
C THR A 67 -22.11 12.67 -1.02
N ILE A 68 -22.14 11.57 -0.28
CA ILE A 68 -21.52 10.27 -0.56
C ILE A 68 -20.00 10.32 -0.82
N VAL A 69 -19.22 9.76 0.12
CA VAL A 69 -17.77 9.42 0.07
C VAL A 69 -17.23 9.02 -1.31
N VAL A 70 -18.08 8.44 -2.16
CA VAL A 70 -17.84 8.09 -3.56
C VAL A 70 -17.42 9.29 -4.42
N GLU A 71 -18.19 10.38 -4.43
CA GLU A 71 -17.91 11.56 -5.28
C GLU A 71 -16.59 12.22 -4.90
N ILE A 72 -16.31 12.28 -3.58
CA ILE A 72 -15.04 12.77 -3.03
C ILE A 72 -13.88 11.87 -3.48
N ALA A 73 -14.03 10.55 -3.38
CA ALA A 73 -12.98 9.61 -3.77
C ALA A 73 -12.67 9.66 -5.28
N GLU A 74 -13.70 9.80 -6.12
CA GLU A 74 -13.53 9.96 -7.57
C GLU A 74 -12.85 11.29 -7.92
N SER A 75 -13.22 12.39 -7.25
CA SER A 75 -12.55 13.68 -7.47
C SER A 75 -11.10 13.68 -7.01
N ILE A 76 -10.79 13.06 -5.86
CA ILE A 76 -9.40 12.88 -5.38
C ILE A 76 -8.60 12.08 -6.41
N SER A 77 -9.16 10.97 -6.91
CA SER A 77 -8.51 10.12 -7.91
C SER A 77 -8.20 10.86 -9.20
N THR A 78 -9.14 11.67 -9.69
CA THR A 78 -8.99 12.45 -10.91
C THR A 78 -7.94 13.54 -10.76
N ASN A 79 -8.02 14.34 -9.70
CA ASN A 79 -7.06 15.41 -9.41
C ASN A 79 -5.63 14.87 -9.21
N LEU A 80 -5.50 13.75 -8.51
CA LEU A 80 -4.20 13.09 -8.35
C LEU A 80 -3.65 12.58 -9.69
N SER A 81 -4.51 12.07 -10.55
CA SER A 81 -4.12 11.60 -11.88
C SER A 81 -3.62 12.73 -12.78
N ILE A 82 -4.29 13.88 -12.71
CA ILE A 82 -3.85 15.11 -13.40
C ILE A 82 -2.52 15.61 -12.83
N LEU A 83 -2.37 15.60 -11.49
CA LEU A 83 -1.12 15.96 -10.83
C LEU A 83 0.03 15.03 -11.25
N SER A 84 -0.21 13.73 -11.32
CA SER A 84 0.74 12.72 -11.79
C SER A 84 1.16 12.96 -13.25
N LEU A 85 0.20 13.29 -14.13
CA LEU A 85 0.44 13.64 -15.52
C LEU A 85 1.30 14.91 -15.65
N CYS A 86 0.87 16.01 -14.99
CA CYS A 86 1.58 17.28 -15.04
C CYS A 86 3.00 17.16 -14.44
N GLY A 87 3.12 16.45 -13.32
CA GLY A 87 4.40 16.13 -12.70
C GLY A 87 5.29 15.33 -13.65
N SER A 88 4.74 14.32 -14.35
CA SER A 88 5.51 13.51 -15.28
C SER A 88 6.01 14.29 -16.50
N ILE A 89 5.19 15.20 -17.05
CA ILE A 89 5.61 16.11 -18.12
C ILE A 89 6.70 17.09 -17.63
N LEU A 90 6.51 17.67 -16.44
CA LEU A 90 7.49 18.58 -15.84
C LEU A 90 8.82 17.88 -15.60
N PHE A 91 8.81 16.69 -15.01
CA PHE A 91 10.03 15.94 -14.74
C PHE A 91 10.66 15.37 -16.02
N ALA A 92 9.89 15.08 -17.07
CA ALA A 92 10.45 14.78 -18.39
C ALA A 92 11.24 16.00 -18.94
N CYS A 93 10.76 17.22 -18.71
CA CYS A 93 11.47 18.47 -19.06
C CYS A 93 12.76 18.66 -18.25
N ILE A 94 12.72 18.41 -16.94
CA ILE A 94 13.87 18.56 -16.04
C ILE A 94 14.93 17.48 -16.32
N SER A 95 14.50 16.22 -16.47
CA SER A 95 15.37 15.05 -16.63
C SER A 95 15.80 14.78 -18.07
N ARG A 96 15.45 15.64 -19.03
CA ARG A 96 15.75 15.47 -20.47
C ARG A 96 17.21 15.12 -20.77
N ASN A 97 18.15 15.74 -20.07
CA ASN A 97 19.59 15.50 -20.28
C ASN A 97 19.98 14.08 -19.86
N ASN A 98 19.37 13.54 -18.79
CA ASN A 98 19.59 12.17 -18.36
C ASN A 98 19.04 11.19 -19.41
N ILE A 99 17.85 11.44 -19.96
CA ILE A 99 17.25 10.61 -21.02
C ILE A 99 18.14 10.63 -22.27
N ALA A 100 18.61 11.81 -22.67
CA ALA A 100 19.56 11.97 -23.77
C ALA A 100 20.87 11.20 -23.55
N ASN A 101 21.39 11.21 -22.32
CA ASN A 101 22.59 10.46 -21.95
C ASN A 101 22.35 8.96 -21.98
N VAL A 102 21.16 8.49 -21.57
CA VAL A 102 20.80 7.07 -21.66
C VAL A 102 20.78 6.60 -23.11
N ILE A 103 20.11 7.33 -24.01
CA ILE A 103 20.06 6.97 -25.44
C ILE A 103 21.46 6.94 -26.04
N ARG A 104 22.28 7.97 -25.77
CA ARG A 104 23.67 8.04 -26.26
C ARG A 104 24.54 6.94 -25.68
N GLY A 105 24.44 6.67 -24.39
CA GLY A 105 25.20 5.63 -23.71
C GLY A 105 24.88 4.25 -24.28
N ILE A 106 23.60 3.96 -24.53
CA ILE A 106 23.23 2.68 -25.16
C ILE A 106 23.80 2.60 -26.59
N ALA A 107 23.76 3.67 -27.37
CA ALA A 107 24.32 3.68 -28.72
C ALA A 107 25.84 3.44 -28.74
N ILE A 108 26.58 4.04 -27.80
CA ILE A 108 28.03 3.87 -27.66
C ILE A 108 28.35 2.42 -27.25
N ILE A 109 27.69 1.91 -26.21
CA ILE A 109 27.89 0.54 -25.75
C ILE A 109 27.56 -0.48 -26.83
N ASP A 110 26.49 -0.27 -27.60
CA ASP A 110 26.13 -1.19 -28.68
C ASP A 110 27.22 -1.26 -29.76
N GLU A 111 27.91 -0.15 -30.05
CA GLU A 111 29.04 -0.15 -30.98
C GLU A 111 30.28 -0.84 -30.37
N GLU A 112 30.57 -0.59 -29.10
CA GLU A 112 31.69 -1.23 -28.41
C GLU A 112 31.49 -2.74 -28.20
N LEU A 113 30.26 -3.18 -27.91
CA LEU A 113 29.93 -4.61 -27.79
C LEU A 113 30.07 -5.33 -29.14
N ARG A 114 29.89 -4.64 -30.28
CA ARG A 114 30.20 -5.22 -31.61
C ARG A 114 31.70 -5.49 -31.75
N THR A 115 32.56 -4.58 -31.27
CA THR A 115 34.02 -4.78 -31.32
C THR A 115 34.48 -5.98 -30.50
N LEU A 116 33.71 -6.37 -29.46
CA LEU A 116 33.97 -7.54 -28.63
C LEU A 116 33.63 -8.89 -29.29
N HIS A 117 33.25 -8.90 -30.58
CA HIS A 117 32.84 -10.09 -31.33
C HIS A 117 31.79 -10.92 -30.56
N LEU A 118 30.88 -10.20 -29.93
CA LEU A 118 29.60 -10.75 -29.53
C LEU A 118 28.78 -10.79 -30.83
N ASP A 119 28.65 -11.98 -31.42
CA ASP A 119 27.92 -12.24 -32.67
C ASP A 119 26.41 -12.05 -32.42
N VAL A 120 26.04 -10.81 -32.14
CA VAL A 120 24.74 -10.41 -31.64
C VAL A 120 24.05 -9.68 -32.79
N ASP A 121 22.94 -10.25 -33.23
CA ASP A 121 22.09 -9.68 -34.26
C ASP A 121 21.33 -8.44 -33.73
N THR A 122 22.07 -7.35 -33.56
CA THR A 122 21.58 -6.05 -33.07
C THR A 122 20.37 -5.56 -33.86
N LYS A 123 20.27 -5.93 -35.16
CA LYS A 123 19.14 -5.57 -36.04
C LYS A 123 17.85 -6.28 -35.65
N VAL A 124 17.91 -7.58 -35.33
CA VAL A 124 16.73 -8.32 -34.81
C VAL A 124 16.26 -7.71 -33.50
N HIS A 125 17.18 -7.30 -32.64
CA HIS A 125 16.84 -6.69 -31.36
C HIS A 125 16.18 -5.32 -31.53
N TYR A 126 16.72 -4.45 -32.37
CA TYR A 126 16.09 -3.17 -32.69
C TYR A 126 14.71 -3.33 -33.34
N ARG A 127 14.53 -4.36 -34.17
CA ARG A 127 13.21 -4.73 -34.72
C ARG A 127 12.24 -5.13 -33.61
N ASN A 128 12.66 -5.98 -32.67
CA ASN A 128 11.81 -6.40 -31.57
C ASN A 128 11.46 -5.23 -30.63
N THR A 129 12.40 -4.32 -30.35
CA THR A 129 12.15 -3.10 -29.58
C THR A 129 11.13 -2.19 -30.27
N LYS A 130 11.26 -2.01 -31.59
CA LYS A 130 10.30 -1.23 -32.38
C LYS A 130 8.92 -1.87 -32.36
N SER A 131 8.84 -3.18 -32.58
CA SER A 131 7.58 -3.93 -32.52
C SER A 131 6.93 -3.86 -31.14
N TYR A 132 7.69 -4.01 -30.06
CA TYR A 132 7.21 -3.84 -28.69
C TYR A 132 6.68 -2.42 -28.43
N SER A 133 7.40 -1.39 -28.91
CA SER A 133 6.98 0.00 -28.78
C SER A 133 5.67 0.27 -29.53
N ILE A 134 5.53 -0.24 -30.75
CA ILE A 134 4.29 -0.12 -31.53
C ILE A 134 3.15 -0.86 -30.84
N LEU A 135 3.38 -2.11 -30.42
CA LEU A 135 2.37 -2.94 -29.76
C LEU A 135 1.88 -2.30 -28.46
N SER A 136 2.79 -1.81 -27.62
CA SER A 136 2.43 -1.16 -26.35
C SER A 136 1.62 0.12 -26.56
N ILE A 137 1.99 0.96 -27.53
CA ILE A 137 1.19 2.13 -27.91
C ILE A 137 -0.18 1.72 -28.45
N SER A 138 -0.25 0.70 -29.32
CA SER A 138 -1.52 0.22 -29.87
C SER A 138 -2.45 -0.33 -28.81
N VAL A 139 -1.93 -1.14 -27.86
CA VAL A 139 -2.72 -1.69 -26.75
C VAL A 139 -3.29 -0.57 -25.88
N LEU A 140 -2.48 0.45 -25.56
CA LEU A 140 -2.98 1.60 -24.80
C LEU A 140 -4.02 2.40 -25.56
N LEU A 141 -3.80 2.69 -26.84
CA LEU A 141 -4.77 3.43 -27.65
C LEU A 141 -6.11 2.69 -27.78
N ILE A 142 -6.07 1.36 -27.92
CA ILE A 142 -7.27 0.52 -27.92
C ILE A 142 -7.97 0.59 -26.56
N TYR A 143 -7.22 0.48 -25.47
CA TYR A 143 -7.76 0.58 -24.12
C TYR A 143 -8.42 1.95 -23.87
N MET A 144 -7.74 3.03 -24.26
CA MET A 144 -8.25 4.41 -24.20
C MET A 144 -9.52 4.59 -25.03
N GLY A 145 -9.50 4.09 -26.27
CA GLY A 145 -10.66 4.13 -27.16
C GLY A 145 -11.84 3.36 -26.59
N GLY A 146 -11.58 2.22 -25.93
CA GLY A 146 -12.60 1.43 -25.23
C GLY A 146 -13.25 2.19 -24.07
N ILE A 147 -12.46 2.85 -23.23
CA ILE A 147 -12.98 3.68 -22.13
C ILE A 147 -13.83 4.82 -22.68
N ILE A 148 -13.31 5.57 -23.66
CA ILE A 148 -14.05 6.68 -24.29
C ILE A 148 -15.35 6.18 -24.91
N PHE A 149 -15.32 5.02 -25.58
CA PHE A 149 -16.51 4.41 -26.17
C PHE A 149 -17.57 4.08 -25.12
N VAL A 150 -17.18 3.45 -24.00
CA VAL A 150 -18.11 3.14 -22.90
C VAL A 150 -18.69 4.43 -22.30
N SER A 151 -17.87 5.45 -22.08
CA SER A 151 -18.35 6.76 -21.59
C SER A 151 -19.34 7.41 -22.55
N CYS A 152 -19.14 7.27 -23.87
CA CYS A 152 -20.09 7.77 -24.88
C CYS A 152 -21.42 6.99 -24.87
N ILE A 153 -21.38 5.66 -24.64
CA ILE A 153 -22.60 4.85 -24.54
C ILE A 153 -23.39 5.22 -23.30
N ASP A 154 -22.72 5.37 -22.15
CA ASP A 154 -23.38 5.77 -20.90
C ASP A 154 -24.08 7.12 -21.04
N HIS A 155 -23.42 8.09 -21.69
CA HIS A 155 -24.02 9.37 -22.05
C HIS A 155 -25.30 9.25 -22.88
N LEU A 156 -25.25 8.45 -23.95
CA LEU A 156 -26.41 8.25 -24.84
C LEU A 156 -27.59 7.61 -24.10
N MET A 157 -27.32 6.80 -23.08
CA MET A 157 -28.34 6.09 -22.31
C MET A 157 -28.92 6.93 -21.15
N ASN A 158 -28.10 7.74 -20.48
CA ASN A 158 -28.49 8.42 -19.23
C ASN A 158 -28.89 9.89 -19.43
N HIS A 159 -28.83 10.44 -20.65
CA HIS A 159 -29.13 11.86 -20.96
C HIS A 159 -28.39 12.91 -20.09
N ASN A 160 -27.36 12.49 -19.35
CA ASN A 160 -26.52 13.40 -18.56
C ASN A 160 -25.54 14.11 -19.49
N VAL A 161 -25.46 15.44 -19.43
CA VAL A 161 -24.55 16.23 -20.28
C VAL A 161 -23.11 15.71 -20.11
N VAL A 162 -22.52 15.13 -21.17
CA VAL A 162 -21.07 14.96 -21.21
C VAL A 162 -20.46 16.34 -21.15
N THR A 163 -19.87 16.67 -20.01
CA THR A 163 -18.84 17.69 -20.01
C THR A 163 -17.63 17.05 -20.67
N LEU A 164 -17.01 17.76 -21.62
CA LEU A 164 -15.67 17.47 -22.15
C LEU A 164 -14.67 17.10 -21.03
N GLY A 165 -14.94 17.60 -19.81
CA GLY A 165 -14.25 17.26 -18.58
C GLY A 165 -14.20 15.78 -18.21
N LEU A 166 -15.31 15.04 -18.23
CA LEU A 166 -15.31 13.61 -17.85
C LEU A 166 -14.41 12.76 -18.77
N VAL A 167 -14.39 13.07 -20.06
CA VAL A 167 -13.48 12.42 -21.03
C VAL A 167 -12.02 12.78 -20.72
N ILE A 168 -11.73 14.02 -20.33
CA ILE A 168 -10.40 14.47 -19.92
C ILE A 168 -9.98 13.82 -18.59
N ALA A 169 -10.89 13.70 -17.62
CA ALA A 169 -10.68 13.09 -16.31
C ALA A 169 -10.30 11.61 -16.43
N HIS A 170 -11.06 10.82 -17.19
CA HIS A 170 -10.75 9.39 -17.37
C HIS A 170 -9.55 9.13 -18.29
N SER A 171 -9.17 10.10 -19.13
CA SER A 171 -8.02 9.97 -20.03
C SER A 171 -6.69 10.41 -19.42
N ALA A 172 -6.70 11.34 -18.46
CA ALA A 172 -5.49 11.83 -17.78
C ALA A 172 -4.62 10.72 -17.14
N PRO A 173 -5.17 9.74 -16.40
CA PRO A 173 -4.39 8.62 -15.86
C PRO A 173 -3.70 7.77 -16.93
N LEU A 174 -4.24 7.73 -18.15
CA LEU A 174 -3.74 6.88 -19.22
C LEU A 174 -2.63 7.57 -20.02
N PHE A 175 -2.65 8.91 -20.04
CA PHE A 175 -1.52 9.67 -20.55
C PHE A 175 -0.28 9.55 -19.67
N SER A 176 -0.42 9.49 -18.34
CA SER A 176 0.75 9.33 -17.45
C SER A 176 1.48 8.01 -17.73
N VAL A 177 0.75 6.90 -17.96
CA VAL A 177 1.28 5.54 -18.24
C VAL A 177 2.32 5.49 -19.37
N PHE A 178 2.28 6.41 -20.33
CA PHE A 178 3.27 6.45 -21.41
C PHE A 178 4.70 6.74 -20.89
N ALA A 179 4.84 7.48 -19.79
CA ALA A 179 6.14 7.69 -19.15
C ALA A 179 6.71 6.38 -18.59
N GLU A 180 5.88 5.57 -17.94
CA GLU A 180 6.28 4.27 -17.38
C GLU A 180 6.57 3.25 -18.47
N LEU A 181 5.81 3.24 -19.57
CA LEU A 181 6.14 2.40 -20.72
C LEU A 181 7.48 2.79 -21.34
N GLN A 182 7.77 4.09 -21.42
CA GLN A 182 9.05 4.56 -21.93
C GLN A 182 10.20 4.12 -21.03
N PHE A 183 10.03 4.26 -19.71
CA PHE A 183 10.96 3.72 -18.73
C PHE A 183 11.15 2.20 -18.89
N CYS A 184 10.07 1.42 -18.98
CA CYS A 184 10.09 -0.03 -19.18
C CYS A 184 10.86 -0.42 -20.44
N GLY A 185 10.64 0.31 -21.55
CA GLY A 185 11.34 0.13 -22.80
C GLY A 185 12.86 0.30 -22.64
N PHE A 186 13.30 1.37 -21.97
CA PHE A 186 14.72 1.59 -21.69
C PHE A 186 15.31 0.54 -20.74
N ALA A 187 14.59 0.16 -19.69
CA ALA A 187 15.04 -0.86 -18.74
C ALA A 187 15.21 -2.23 -19.43
N LEU A 188 14.25 -2.63 -20.29
CA LEU A 188 14.35 -3.85 -21.09
C LEU A 188 15.52 -3.82 -22.08
N LEU A 189 15.80 -2.65 -22.70
CA LEU A 189 16.97 -2.47 -23.55
C LEU A 189 18.26 -2.72 -22.77
N LEU A 190 18.42 -2.10 -21.59
CA LEU A 190 19.60 -2.27 -20.73
C LEU A 190 19.74 -3.71 -20.24
N ARG A 191 18.65 -4.33 -19.78
CA ARG A 191 18.62 -5.76 -19.41
C ARG A 191 19.22 -6.63 -20.51
N LYS A 192 18.90 -6.34 -21.77
CA LYS A 192 19.39 -7.15 -22.87
C LYS A 192 20.89 -7.02 -23.11
N ARG A 193 21.49 -5.85 -22.85
CA ARG A 193 22.96 -5.68 -22.89
C ARG A 193 23.63 -6.40 -21.72
N PHE A 194 23.06 -6.34 -20.51
CA PHE A 194 23.55 -7.15 -19.39
C PHE A 194 23.53 -8.65 -19.76
N CYS A 195 22.46 -9.12 -20.39
CA CYS A 195 22.34 -10.49 -20.88
C CYS A 195 23.44 -10.85 -21.88
N TRP A 196 23.78 -9.99 -22.85
CA TRP A 196 24.87 -10.26 -23.80
C TRP A 196 26.24 -10.36 -23.12
N ILE A 197 26.52 -9.47 -22.16
CA ILE A 197 27.75 -9.53 -21.38
C ILE A 197 27.80 -10.84 -20.57
N ASN A 198 26.69 -11.22 -19.95
CA ASN A 198 26.58 -12.47 -19.20
C ASN A 198 26.76 -13.70 -20.10
N MET A 199 26.18 -13.71 -21.31
CA MET A 199 26.40 -14.78 -22.27
C MET A 199 27.88 -14.92 -22.63
N LYS A 200 28.61 -13.81 -22.80
CA LYS A 200 30.05 -13.87 -23.04
C LYS A 200 30.83 -14.47 -21.87
N MET A 201 30.49 -14.06 -20.65
CA MET A 201 31.11 -14.64 -19.44
C MET A 201 30.79 -16.13 -19.31
N GLU A 202 29.56 -16.52 -19.60
CA GLU A 202 29.12 -17.92 -19.58
C GLU A 202 29.87 -18.77 -20.62
N ASP A 203 30.07 -18.25 -21.84
CA ASP A 203 30.93 -18.88 -22.85
C ASP A 203 32.38 -19.08 -22.36
N LEU A 204 32.92 -18.11 -21.60
CA LEU A 204 34.26 -18.23 -21.02
C LEU A 204 34.32 -19.32 -19.96
N VAL A 205 33.34 -19.35 -19.05
CA VAL A 205 33.21 -20.39 -18.02
C VAL A 205 33.12 -21.77 -18.67
N ASN A 206 32.27 -21.93 -19.70
CA ASN A 206 32.09 -23.20 -20.40
C ASN A 206 33.36 -23.66 -21.13
N LYS A 207 34.06 -22.74 -21.82
CA LYS A 207 35.34 -23.05 -22.50
C LYS A 207 36.44 -23.47 -21.52
N GLN A 208 36.44 -22.93 -20.29
CA GLN A 208 37.36 -23.38 -19.24
C GLN A 208 36.96 -24.73 -18.68
N SER A 209 35.68 -24.94 -18.38
CA SER A 209 35.17 -26.19 -17.81
C SER A 209 35.38 -27.41 -18.72
N GLN A 210 35.32 -27.26 -20.05
CA GLN A 210 35.46 -28.37 -21.00
C GLN A 210 36.93 -28.77 -21.27
N ARG A 211 37.90 -28.09 -20.66
CA ARG A 211 39.31 -28.24 -21.04
C ARG A 211 40.01 -29.33 -20.21
N ASN A 212 39.91 -30.58 -20.68
CA ASN A 212 40.55 -31.77 -20.07
C ASN A 212 41.99 -32.07 -20.54
N ARG A 213 42.65 -31.19 -21.33
CA ARG A 213 43.96 -31.50 -21.95
C ARG A 213 45.15 -30.87 -21.22
N PRO A 214 46.29 -31.57 -21.09
CA PRO A 214 47.52 -30.97 -20.60
C PRO A 214 48.00 -29.91 -21.60
N VAL A 215 47.99 -28.65 -21.18
CA VAL A 215 48.43 -27.49 -21.97
C VAL A 215 49.86 -27.15 -21.57
N SER A 216 50.73 -26.81 -22.53
CA SER A 216 52.09 -26.37 -22.19
C SER A 216 52.06 -25.09 -21.35
N LYS A 217 52.97 -24.92 -20.37
CA LYS A 217 52.99 -23.74 -19.48
C LYS A 217 52.93 -22.40 -20.24
N ARG A 218 53.60 -22.30 -21.39
CA ARG A 218 53.63 -21.08 -22.23
C ARG A 218 52.28 -20.79 -22.91
N SER A 219 51.56 -21.82 -23.35
CA SER A 219 50.23 -21.65 -23.95
C SER A 219 49.14 -21.43 -22.92
N ALA A 220 49.30 -21.96 -21.69
CA ALA A 220 48.43 -21.66 -20.55
C ALA A 220 48.54 -20.19 -20.10
N LEU A 221 49.77 -19.64 -20.04
CA LEU A 221 49.99 -18.23 -19.68
C LEU A 221 49.43 -17.27 -20.73
N ALA A 222 49.70 -17.51 -22.01
CA ALA A 222 49.15 -16.70 -23.10
C ALA A 222 47.61 -16.68 -23.09
N GLN A 223 47.00 -17.83 -22.82
CA GLN A 223 45.55 -17.93 -22.70
C GLN A 223 45.01 -17.18 -21.46
N LYS A 224 45.69 -17.27 -20.31
CA LYS A 224 45.28 -16.55 -19.10
C LYS A 224 45.32 -15.03 -19.32
N ASN A 225 46.30 -14.52 -20.06
CA ASN A 225 46.36 -13.11 -20.46
C ASN A 225 45.20 -12.71 -21.40
N ILE A 226 44.77 -13.59 -22.30
CA ILE A 226 43.59 -13.35 -23.15
C ILE A 226 42.31 -13.28 -22.30
N ILE A 227 42.16 -14.19 -21.34
CA ILE A 227 41.00 -14.17 -20.41
C ILE A 227 41.01 -12.90 -19.57
N LEU A 228 42.18 -12.53 -19.04
CA LEU A 228 42.37 -11.33 -18.22
C LEU A 228 41.93 -10.07 -18.98
N THR A 229 42.47 -9.87 -20.18
CA THR A 229 42.14 -8.71 -21.02
C THR A 229 40.66 -8.68 -21.43
N LEU A 230 40.04 -9.84 -21.62
CA LEU A 230 38.61 -9.92 -21.89
C LEU A 230 37.75 -9.64 -20.65
N LEU A 231 38.20 -10.10 -19.47
CA LEU A 231 37.53 -9.86 -18.20
C LEU A 231 37.53 -8.37 -17.85
N GLN A 232 38.67 -7.69 -18.05
CA GLN A 232 38.81 -6.23 -17.94
C GLN A 232 37.78 -5.51 -18.81
N LYS A 233 37.74 -5.84 -20.10
CA LYS A 233 36.78 -5.24 -21.04
C LYS A 233 35.34 -5.50 -20.62
N ILE A 234 35.03 -6.71 -20.14
CA ILE A 234 33.69 -7.06 -19.64
C ILE A 234 33.34 -6.23 -18.39
N GLY A 235 34.27 -6.09 -17.45
CA GLY A 235 34.13 -5.29 -16.24
C GLY A 235 33.84 -3.82 -16.56
N ASP A 236 34.61 -3.24 -17.48
CA ASP A 236 34.43 -1.87 -17.95
C ASP A 236 33.04 -1.66 -18.56
N LYS A 237 32.62 -2.56 -19.46
CA LYS A 237 31.29 -2.47 -20.09
C LYS A 237 30.15 -2.68 -19.10
N HIS A 238 30.33 -3.55 -18.10
CA HIS A 238 29.36 -3.73 -17.02
C HIS A 238 29.25 -2.46 -16.17
N HIS A 239 30.37 -1.81 -15.84
CA HIS A 239 30.41 -0.55 -15.10
C HIS A 239 29.62 0.54 -15.83
N GLU A 240 29.85 0.65 -17.14
CA GLU A 240 29.20 1.63 -18.00
C GLU A 240 27.68 1.40 -18.08
N LEU A 241 27.24 0.14 -18.25
CA LEU A 241 25.81 -0.22 -18.20
C LEU A 241 25.19 0.12 -16.84
N CYS A 242 25.88 -0.15 -15.74
CA CYS A 242 25.42 0.23 -14.40
C CYS A 242 25.26 1.76 -14.28
N THR A 243 26.19 2.52 -14.86
CA THR A 243 26.13 3.99 -14.86
C THR A 243 24.95 4.51 -15.69
N ILE A 244 24.72 3.96 -16.88
CA ILE A 244 23.55 4.30 -17.70
C ILE A 244 22.25 3.92 -16.98
N THR A 245 22.22 2.77 -16.31
CA THR A 245 21.04 2.34 -15.55
C THR A 245 20.75 3.29 -14.37
N LYS A 246 21.79 3.77 -13.67
CA LYS A 246 21.65 4.81 -12.63
C LYS A 246 21.11 6.13 -13.21
N GLN A 247 21.54 6.52 -14.42
CA GLN A 247 21.01 7.71 -15.11
C GLN A 247 19.54 7.52 -15.51
N LEU A 248 19.16 6.33 -15.98
CA LEU A 248 17.76 5.99 -16.26
C LEU A 248 16.91 6.08 -15.00
N ASN A 249 17.34 5.47 -13.89
CA ASN A 249 16.63 5.55 -12.63
C ASN A 249 16.50 7.00 -12.16
N LYS A 250 17.55 7.82 -12.26
CA LYS A 250 17.48 9.25 -11.93
C LYS A 250 16.50 10.03 -12.82
N ALA A 251 16.36 9.64 -14.09
CA ALA A 251 15.47 10.33 -15.03
C ALA A 251 13.99 10.10 -14.75
N TYR A 252 13.63 8.91 -14.26
CA TYR A 252 12.23 8.47 -14.04
C TYR A 252 11.86 8.25 -12.57
N ALA A 253 12.77 8.51 -11.63
CA ALA A 253 12.55 8.25 -10.20
C ALA A 253 11.32 8.95 -9.61
N VAL A 254 11.01 10.16 -10.09
CA VAL A 254 9.85 10.94 -9.60
C VAL A 254 8.58 10.51 -10.31
N GLN A 255 8.63 10.29 -11.62
CA GLN A 255 7.49 9.79 -12.40
C GLN A 255 7.02 8.45 -11.87
N MET A 256 7.96 7.53 -11.62
CA MET A 256 7.68 6.24 -11.00
C MET A 256 7.09 6.39 -9.58
N LEU A 257 7.50 7.38 -8.81
CA LEU A 257 6.90 7.65 -7.49
C LEU A 257 5.45 8.11 -7.63
N LEU A 258 5.19 9.10 -8.49
CA LEU A 258 3.85 9.62 -8.75
C LEU A 258 2.91 8.53 -9.26
N PHE A 259 3.40 7.72 -10.20
CA PHE A 259 2.66 6.55 -10.71
C PHE A 259 2.34 5.54 -9.60
N MET A 260 3.29 5.20 -8.73
CA MET A 260 3.05 4.22 -7.67
C MET A 260 2.02 4.73 -6.64
N ILE A 261 2.07 6.02 -6.28
CA ILE A 261 1.08 6.65 -5.38
C ILE A 261 -0.31 6.64 -6.04
N GLN A 262 -0.38 7.03 -7.31
CA GLN A 262 -1.61 7.03 -8.09
C GLN A 262 -2.19 5.61 -8.20
N ALA A 263 -1.39 4.63 -8.58
CA ALA A 263 -1.82 3.25 -8.72
C ALA A 263 -2.31 2.66 -7.39
N PHE A 264 -1.63 2.95 -6.28
CA PHE A 264 -2.05 2.51 -4.95
C PHE A 264 -3.46 3.01 -4.59
N LEU A 265 -3.74 4.29 -4.83
CA LEU A 265 -5.05 4.87 -4.54
C LEU A 265 -6.14 4.35 -5.49
N ILE A 266 -5.85 4.23 -6.80
CA ILE A 266 -6.81 3.65 -7.76
C ILE A 266 -7.15 2.20 -7.37
N ILE A 267 -6.16 1.40 -6.96
CA ILE A 267 -6.40 0.02 -6.51
C ILE A 267 -7.37 -0.01 -5.31
N ILE A 268 -7.16 0.86 -4.31
CA ILE A 268 -8.04 0.94 -3.13
C ILE A 268 -9.45 1.36 -3.54
N ILE A 269 -9.58 2.46 -4.28
CA ILE A 269 -10.88 3.04 -4.65
C ILE A 269 -11.68 2.05 -5.51
N MET A 270 -11.07 1.48 -6.56
CA MET A 270 -11.75 0.52 -7.44
C MET A 270 -12.11 -0.77 -6.71
N SER A 271 -11.24 -1.28 -5.83
CA SER A 271 -11.54 -2.47 -5.03
C SER A 271 -12.68 -2.22 -4.04
N PHE A 272 -12.71 -1.05 -3.40
CA PHE A 272 -13.80 -0.65 -2.52
C PHE A 272 -15.14 -0.64 -3.27
N TYR A 273 -15.19 -0.05 -4.46
CA TYR A 273 -16.42 -0.03 -5.28
C TYR A 273 -16.88 -1.41 -5.69
N LEU A 274 -15.96 -2.29 -6.10
CA LEU A 274 -16.32 -3.68 -6.42
C LEU A 274 -16.88 -4.41 -5.20
N ILE A 275 -16.25 -4.26 -4.02
CA ILE A 275 -16.75 -4.90 -2.80
C ILE A 275 -18.11 -4.35 -2.39
N LYS A 276 -18.30 -3.03 -2.40
CA LYS A 276 -19.59 -2.40 -2.07
C LYS A 276 -20.70 -2.88 -3.02
N MET A 277 -20.38 -3.04 -4.29
CA MET A 277 -21.32 -3.55 -5.28
C MET A 277 -21.71 -5.02 -5.04
N TYR A 278 -20.75 -5.91 -4.76
CA TYR A 278 -21.02 -7.35 -4.63
C TYR A 278 -21.53 -7.77 -3.24
N LEU A 279 -21.09 -7.10 -2.18
CA LEU A 279 -21.32 -7.53 -0.80
C LEU A 279 -22.51 -6.81 -0.15
N LEU A 280 -22.69 -5.52 -0.45
CA LEU A 280 -23.65 -4.66 0.24
C LEU A 280 -24.96 -4.48 -0.52
N ASN A 281 -25.05 -4.85 -1.80
CA ASN A 281 -26.20 -4.63 -2.69
C ASN A 281 -26.77 -3.19 -2.64
N SER A 282 -26.02 -2.23 -2.10
CA SER A 282 -26.49 -0.87 -1.80
C SER A 282 -26.69 -0.02 -3.04
N PHE A 283 -26.13 -0.43 -4.18
CA PHE A 283 -26.29 0.25 -5.45
C PHE A 283 -27.10 -0.63 -6.40
N GLN A 284 -28.43 -0.58 -6.28
CA GLN A 284 -29.32 -1.16 -7.29
C GLN A 284 -29.31 -0.38 -8.62
N GLU A 285 -28.68 0.80 -8.66
CA GLU A 285 -28.66 1.71 -9.81
C GLU A 285 -27.38 1.67 -10.67
N ILE A 286 -26.32 0.95 -10.27
CA ILE A 286 -25.08 0.85 -11.07
C ILE A 286 -25.32 -0.01 -12.32
N THR A 287 -25.03 0.57 -13.49
CA THR A 287 -25.23 -0.10 -14.77
C THR A 287 -24.21 -1.24 -14.95
N PRO A 288 -24.55 -2.33 -15.67
CA PRO A 288 -23.58 -3.39 -15.99
C PRO A 288 -22.28 -2.88 -16.64
N ASN A 289 -22.35 -1.74 -17.34
CA ASN A 289 -21.21 -1.13 -18.02
C ASN A 289 -20.18 -0.57 -17.02
N GLU A 290 -20.63 0.12 -15.97
CA GLU A 290 -19.76 0.66 -14.91
C GLU A 290 -19.00 -0.45 -14.18
N LYS A 291 -19.65 -1.61 -13.96
CA LYS A 291 -19.02 -2.79 -13.35
C LYS A 291 -17.82 -3.27 -14.16
N ILE A 292 -18.01 -3.37 -15.48
CA ILE A 292 -16.95 -3.78 -16.41
C ILE A 292 -15.80 -2.77 -16.38
N VAL A 293 -16.10 -1.47 -16.33
CA VAL A 293 -15.10 -0.41 -16.25
C VAL A 293 -14.26 -0.53 -14.97
N TYR A 294 -14.87 -0.75 -13.80
CA TYR A 294 -14.14 -0.90 -12.53
C TYR A 294 -13.25 -2.14 -12.52
N ILE A 295 -13.76 -3.31 -12.95
CA ILE A 295 -12.96 -4.55 -13.04
C ILE A 295 -11.79 -4.36 -14.01
N ASN A 296 -12.06 -3.79 -15.17
CA ASN A 296 -11.05 -3.56 -16.20
C ASN A 296 -9.98 -2.56 -15.74
N THR A 297 -10.38 -1.48 -15.07
CA THR A 297 -9.45 -0.46 -14.52
C THR A 297 -8.58 -1.06 -13.43
N LEU A 298 -9.17 -1.80 -12.48
CA LEU A 298 -8.42 -2.49 -11.42
C LEU A 298 -7.41 -3.48 -12.00
N THR A 299 -7.85 -4.34 -12.92
CA THR A 299 -7.00 -5.37 -13.54
C THR A 299 -5.85 -4.74 -14.32
N PHE A 300 -6.13 -3.67 -15.06
CA PHE A 300 -5.13 -2.92 -15.81
C PHE A 300 -4.07 -2.30 -14.89
N GLN A 301 -4.48 -1.62 -13.82
CA GLN A 301 -3.56 -0.99 -12.86
C GLN A 301 -2.69 -2.01 -12.14
N ILE A 302 -3.27 -3.11 -11.65
CA ILE A 302 -2.50 -4.20 -11.02
C ILE A 302 -1.48 -4.78 -12.00
N SER A 303 -1.90 -5.01 -13.26
CA SER A 303 -1.03 -5.55 -14.30
C SER A 303 0.15 -4.62 -14.60
N LEU A 304 -0.08 -3.30 -14.65
CA LEU A 304 0.98 -2.32 -14.88
C LEU A 304 2.01 -2.28 -13.73
N VAL A 305 1.54 -2.21 -12.48
CA VAL A 305 2.42 -2.25 -11.30
C VAL A 305 3.27 -3.53 -11.32
N PHE A 306 2.63 -4.66 -11.62
CA PHE A 306 3.31 -5.95 -11.72
C PHE A 306 4.37 -5.97 -12.83
N ILE A 307 4.04 -5.49 -14.04
CA ILE A 307 4.97 -5.42 -15.17
C ILE A 307 6.19 -4.54 -14.82
N ILE A 308 5.98 -3.37 -14.22
CA ILE A 308 7.07 -2.45 -13.84
C ILE A 308 8.00 -3.13 -12.82
N VAL A 309 7.44 -3.76 -11.79
CA VAL A 309 8.21 -4.49 -10.77
C VAL A 309 8.99 -5.64 -11.41
N LEU A 310 8.37 -6.43 -12.29
CA LEU A 310 9.04 -7.53 -13.00
C LEU A 310 10.19 -7.03 -13.87
N ILE A 311 10.01 -5.92 -14.58
CA ILE A 311 11.07 -5.36 -15.44
C ILE A 311 12.23 -4.84 -14.58
N CYS A 312 11.94 -4.10 -13.50
CA CYS A 312 12.96 -3.60 -12.57
C CYS A 312 13.74 -4.76 -11.92
N SER A 313 13.04 -5.76 -11.40
CA SER A 313 13.65 -6.91 -10.73
C SER A 313 14.43 -7.78 -11.71
N SER A 314 13.85 -8.13 -12.87
CA SER A 314 14.55 -8.94 -13.89
C SER A 314 15.80 -8.25 -14.42
N THR A 315 15.77 -6.93 -14.62
CA THR A 315 16.95 -6.15 -15.03
C THR A 315 18.02 -6.16 -13.94
N SER A 316 17.62 -5.97 -12.68
CA SER A 316 18.53 -6.00 -11.52
C SER A 316 19.11 -7.39 -11.25
N LYS A 317 18.35 -8.46 -11.50
CA LYS A 317 18.82 -9.86 -11.41
C LYS A 317 19.81 -10.18 -12.54
N GLU A 318 19.52 -9.75 -13.76
CA GLU A 318 20.43 -9.93 -14.89
C GLU A 318 21.77 -9.23 -14.65
N ALA A 319 21.77 -7.99 -14.14
CA ALA A 319 23.00 -7.30 -13.78
C ALA A 319 23.81 -8.03 -12.69
N ARG A 320 23.14 -8.69 -11.74
CA ARG A 320 23.77 -9.48 -10.66
C ARG A 320 24.30 -10.83 -11.12
N LYS A 321 23.75 -11.43 -12.19
CA LYS A 321 24.22 -12.72 -12.74
C LYS A 321 25.72 -12.69 -13.07
N ALA A 322 26.26 -11.52 -13.43
CA ALA A 322 27.69 -11.31 -13.65
C ALA A 322 28.57 -11.75 -12.46
N GLY A 323 28.15 -11.52 -11.22
CA GLY A 323 28.91 -11.93 -10.03
C GLY A 323 28.96 -13.44 -9.84
N ILE A 324 27.87 -14.13 -10.15
CA ILE A 324 27.80 -15.60 -10.10
C ILE A 324 28.75 -16.18 -11.15
N LEU A 325 28.73 -15.65 -12.37
CA LEU A 325 29.60 -16.09 -13.46
C LEU A 325 31.08 -15.80 -13.16
N LEU A 326 31.38 -14.64 -12.58
CA LEU A 326 32.73 -14.30 -12.12
C LEU A 326 33.24 -15.30 -11.09
N HIS A 327 32.44 -15.61 -10.06
CA HIS A 327 32.81 -16.59 -9.05
C HIS A 327 33.08 -17.99 -9.65
N ASN A 328 32.23 -18.45 -10.56
CA ASN A 328 32.44 -19.72 -11.27
C ASN A 328 33.73 -19.72 -12.10
N LEU A 329 34.08 -18.59 -12.70
CA LEU A 329 35.32 -18.44 -13.46
C LEU A 329 36.55 -18.51 -12.55
N VAL A 330 36.47 -17.97 -11.32
CA VAL A 330 37.54 -18.05 -10.30
C VAL A 330 37.76 -19.49 -9.85
N SER A 331 36.68 -20.21 -9.52
CA SER A 331 36.79 -21.60 -9.05
C SER A 331 37.47 -22.51 -10.07
N LEU A 332 37.34 -22.22 -11.36
CA LEU A 332 37.98 -22.99 -12.44
C LEU A 332 39.45 -22.60 -12.68
N ASN A 333 39.89 -21.42 -12.24
CA ASN A 333 41.24 -20.88 -12.51
C ASN A 333 42.16 -20.83 -11.29
N SER A 334 41.66 -21.18 -10.10
CA SER A 334 42.35 -21.20 -8.80
C SER A 334 43.68 -21.99 -8.79
N VAL A 335 43.84 -22.96 -9.70
CA VAL A 335 44.98 -23.91 -9.67
C VAL A 335 46.31 -23.32 -10.19
N ASN A 336 46.31 -22.17 -10.88
CA ASN A 336 47.52 -21.68 -11.59
C ASN A 336 47.87 -20.20 -11.29
N GLY A 337 48.01 -19.84 -10.00
CA GLY A 337 48.30 -18.50 -9.47
C GLY A 337 49.06 -17.54 -10.39
N VAL A 338 48.34 -16.56 -10.95
CA VAL A 338 48.93 -15.39 -11.63
C VAL A 338 48.32 -14.20 -10.92
N GLU A 339 49.13 -13.49 -10.16
CA GLU A 339 48.72 -12.41 -9.27
C GLU A 339 47.87 -11.35 -9.98
N SER A 340 48.20 -11.02 -11.23
CA SER A 340 47.43 -10.04 -12.03
C SER A 340 45.99 -10.47 -12.32
N PHE A 341 45.72 -11.77 -12.38
CA PHE A 341 44.37 -12.31 -12.56
C PHE A 341 43.55 -12.25 -11.28
N ASP A 342 44.17 -12.56 -10.14
CA ASP A 342 43.52 -12.51 -8.85
C ASP A 342 43.19 -11.06 -8.45
N ILE A 343 44.07 -10.11 -8.77
CA ILE A 343 43.82 -8.66 -8.62
C ILE A 343 42.62 -8.21 -9.46
N GLU A 344 42.58 -8.57 -10.75
CA GLU A 344 41.49 -8.15 -11.64
C GLU A 344 40.13 -8.71 -11.20
N VAL A 345 40.11 -9.99 -10.84
CA VAL A 345 38.92 -10.65 -10.28
C VAL A 345 38.46 -9.94 -9.02
N ALA A 346 39.38 -9.59 -8.11
CA ALA A 346 39.05 -8.88 -6.89
C ALA A 346 38.47 -7.49 -7.19
N CYS A 347 39.07 -6.75 -8.13
CA CYS A 347 38.54 -5.46 -8.62
C CYS A 347 37.13 -5.60 -9.19
N PHE A 348 36.90 -6.57 -10.09
CA PHE A 348 35.59 -6.74 -10.71
C PHE A 348 34.54 -7.24 -9.69
N SER A 349 34.91 -8.13 -8.77
CA SER A 349 34.05 -8.57 -7.68
C SER A 349 33.63 -7.39 -6.78
N LEU A 350 34.60 -6.54 -6.42
CA LEU A 350 34.36 -5.32 -5.64
C LEU A 350 33.45 -4.34 -6.39
N GLN A 351 33.66 -4.17 -7.69
CA GLN A 351 32.79 -3.36 -8.55
C GLN A 351 31.35 -3.91 -8.53
N LEU A 352 31.15 -5.21 -8.68
CA LEU A 352 29.82 -5.83 -8.67
C LEU A 352 29.11 -5.66 -7.32
N LEU A 353 29.87 -5.64 -6.22
CA LEU A 353 29.36 -5.38 -4.88
C LEU A 353 28.89 -3.92 -4.72
N HIS A 354 29.69 -2.94 -5.17
CA HIS A 354 29.39 -1.51 -4.99
C HIS A 354 28.49 -0.90 -6.07
N HIS A 355 28.49 -1.44 -7.29
CA HIS A 355 27.66 -0.98 -8.41
C HIS A 355 26.45 -1.89 -8.64
N ASN A 356 25.74 -2.24 -7.57
CA ASN A 356 24.50 -2.98 -7.69
C ASN A 356 23.42 -2.15 -8.41
N VAL A 357 22.85 -2.74 -9.48
CA VAL A 357 21.69 -2.15 -10.14
C VAL A 357 20.48 -2.36 -9.25
N LYS A 358 19.93 -1.24 -8.76
CA LYS A 358 18.67 -1.20 -8.01
C LYS A 358 17.85 -0.02 -8.49
N PHE A 359 16.62 -0.28 -8.94
CA PHE A 359 15.66 0.76 -9.26
C PHE A 359 14.98 1.23 -7.98
N THR A 360 14.92 2.54 -7.82
CA THR A 360 14.35 3.17 -6.61
C THR A 360 13.50 4.37 -7.00
N ALA A 361 12.33 4.48 -6.39
CA ALA A 361 11.47 5.65 -6.53
C ALA A 361 11.96 6.71 -5.54
N CYS A 362 12.65 7.74 -6.03
CA CYS A 362 13.24 8.82 -5.22
C CYS A 362 14.09 8.37 -4.01
N ARG A 363 14.64 7.15 -4.03
CA ARG A 363 15.29 6.49 -2.88
C ARG A 363 14.38 6.24 -1.66
N LEU A 364 13.07 6.45 -1.78
CA LEU A 364 12.10 6.15 -0.72
C LEU A 364 11.91 4.64 -0.57
N PHE A 365 11.78 3.94 -1.69
CA PHE A 365 11.68 2.48 -1.72
C PHE A 365 12.33 1.90 -2.98
N VAL A 366 12.71 0.62 -2.87
CA VAL A 366 13.22 -0.18 -3.99
C VAL A 366 12.03 -0.76 -4.75
N VAL A 367 12.12 -0.75 -6.08
CA VAL A 367 11.08 -1.32 -6.95
C VAL A 367 11.44 -2.77 -7.27
N ASP A 368 11.02 -3.66 -6.39
CA ASP A 368 11.19 -5.11 -6.49
C ASP A 368 9.93 -5.86 -6.00
N GLU A 369 10.00 -7.19 -5.94
CA GLU A 369 8.87 -8.03 -5.55
C GLU A 369 8.34 -7.73 -4.13
N THR A 370 9.17 -7.18 -3.23
CA THR A 370 8.75 -6.81 -1.87
C THR A 370 7.77 -5.64 -1.86
N LEU A 371 7.84 -4.76 -2.86
CA LEU A 371 6.91 -3.66 -3.05
C LEU A 371 5.48 -4.16 -3.31
N LEU A 372 5.33 -5.26 -4.04
CA LEU A 372 4.01 -5.85 -4.32
C LEU A 372 3.33 -6.31 -3.04
N TYR A 373 4.04 -7.05 -2.17
CA TYR A 373 3.52 -7.48 -0.87
C TYR A 373 3.11 -6.29 0.00
N THR A 374 3.90 -5.21 -0.05
CA THR A 374 3.62 -3.98 0.70
C THR A 374 2.36 -3.28 0.18
N ILE A 375 2.22 -3.13 -1.14
CA ILE A 375 1.05 -2.52 -1.79
C ILE A 375 -0.22 -3.32 -1.47
N PHE A 376 -0.20 -4.65 -1.67
CA PHE A 376 -1.37 -5.49 -1.42
C PHE A 376 -1.74 -5.55 0.07
N GLY A 377 -0.74 -5.65 0.96
CA GLY A 377 -0.95 -5.64 2.40
C GLY A 377 -1.59 -4.32 2.86
N ALA A 378 -0.98 -3.20 2.51
CA ALA A 378 -1.50 -1.88 2.86
C ALA A 378 -2.89 -1.61 2.25
N ALA A 379 -3.10 -1.92 0.97
CA ALA A 379 -4.39 -1.75 0.31
C ALA A 379 -5.49 -2.59 1.00
N THR A 380 -5.18 -3.84 1.37
CA THR A 380 -6.11 -4.69 2.12
C THR A 380 -6.46 -4.09 3.48
N THR A 381 -5.46 -3.58 4.22
CA THR A 381 -5.70 -2.92 5.52
C THR A 381 -6.60 -1.69 5.37
N TYR A 382 -6.31 -0.81 4.40
CA TYR A 382 -7.16 0.36 4.15
C TYR A 382 -8.57 -0.03 3.69
N LEU A 383 -8.70 -1.04 2.83
CA LEU A 383 -10.01 -1.56 2.42
C LEU A 383 -10.83 -2.05 3.60
N VAL A 384 -10.23 -2.82 4.52
CA VAL A 384 -10.92 -3.29 5.73
C VAL A 384 -11.41 -2.11 6.57
N ILE A 385 -10.57 -1.09 6.77
CA ILE A 385 -10.94 0.11 7.52
C ILE A 385 -12.13 0.83 6.86
N VAL A 386 -12.05 1.09 5.55
CA VAL A 386 -13.13 1.80 4.82
C VAL A 386 -14.41 0.99 4.84
N LEU A 387 -14.35 -0.34 4.68
CA LEU A 387 -15.52 -1.21 4.75
C LEU A 387 -16.17 -1.20 6.13
N GLN A 388 -15.40 -1.20 7.21
CA GLN A 388 -15.92 -1.13 8.58
C GLN A 388 -16.75 0.15 8.81
N PHE A 389 -16.25 1.30 8.33
CA PHE A 389 -17.01 2.55 8.39
C PHE A 389 -18.31 2.47 7.59
N GLU A 390 -18.27 1.91 6.37
CA GLU A 390 -19.46 1.76 5.52
C GLU A 390 -20.53 0.85 6.17
N PHE A 391 -20.11 -0.26 6.78
CA PHE A 391 -21.02 -1.16 7.50
C PHE A 391 -21.66 -0.47 8.72
N GLY A 392 -20.89 0.30 9.48
CA GLY A 392 -21.38 1.05 10.63
C GLY A 392 -22.41 2.11 10.26
N ILE A 393 -22.19 2.84 9.16
CA ILE A 393 -23.15 3.83 8.64
C ILE A 393 -24.43 3.14 8.16
N SER A 394 -24.29 2.02 7.45
CA SER A 394 -25.44 1.26 6.91
C SER A 394 -26.34 0.72 8.02
N THR A 395 -25.78 0.18 9.10
CA THR A 395 -26.56 -0.30 10.25
C THR A 395 -27.26 0.82 11.00
N ALA A 396 -26.60 1.97 11.18
CA ALA A 396 -27.21 3.15 11.79
C ALA A 396 -28.39 3.68 10.94
N SER A 397 -28.23 3.75 9.62
CA SER A 397 -29.29 4.17 8.69
C SER A 397 -30.50 3.24 8.73
N ASN A 398 -30.27 1.92 8.72
CA ASN A 398 -31.35 0.94 8.80
C ASN A 398 -32.11 1.04 10.13
N ALA A 399 -31.42 1.21 11.26
CA ALA A 399 -32.05 1.41 12.56
C ALA A 399 -32.90 2.70 12.59
N ALA A 400 -32.42 3.79 11.99
CA ALA A 400 -33.17 5.03 11.87
C ALA A 400 -34.45 4.88 11.01
N ASN A 401 -34.37 4.11 9.91
CA ASN A 401 -35.52 3.82 9.05
C ASN A 401 -36.56 2.91 9.71
N GLU A 402 -36.12 1.92 10.51
CA GLU A 402 -37.00 1.11 11.35
C GLU A 402 -37.70 1.94 12.43
N LEU A 403 -36.99 2.88 13.06
CA LEU A 403 -37.62 3.82 14.00
C LEU A 403 -38.65 4.72 13.31
N LYS A 404 -38.35 5.24 12.12
CA LYS A 404 -39.29 6.07 11.34
C LYS A 404 -40.54 5.29 10.91
N SER A 405 -40.39 4.04 10.48
CA SER A 405 -41.53 3.19 10.08
C SER A 405 -42.37 2.75 11.29
N ALA A 406 -41.73 2.44 12.42
CA ALA A 406 -42.43 2.18 13.69
C ALA A 406 -43.22 3.42 14.16
N ALA A 407 -42.62 4.61 14.12
CA ALA A 407 -43.29 5.86 14.48
C ALA A 407 -44.49 6.19 13.57
N GLN A 408 -44.39 5.89 12.27
CA GLN A 408 -45.50 6.05 11.32
C GLN A 408 -46.65 5.06 11.57
N THR A 409 -46.33 3.84 11.98
CA THR A 409 -47.33 2.79 12.30
C THR A 409 -48.08 3.09 13.61
N ILE A 410 -47.44 3.76 14.56
CA ILE A 410 -48.01 4.14 15.86
C ILE A 410 -48.86 5.43 15.79
N LYS A 411 -48.66 6.25 14.74
CA LYS A 411 -49.32 7.55 14.52
C LYS A 411 -50.87 7.54 14.57
N PRO A 412 -51.60 6.49 14.14
CA PRO A 412 -53.06 6.44 14.25
C PRO A 412 -53.61 5.88 15.58
N GLN A 413 -52.77 5.45 16.53
CA GLN A 413 -53.22 4.73 17.74
C GLN A 413 -52.91 5.41 19.08
N LEU A 414 -52.31 6.61 19.10
CA LEU A 414 -51.94 7.25 20.37
C LEU A 414 -52.53 8.65 20.58
N PRO A 415 -52.96 8.97 21.81
CA PRO A 415 -53.47 10.30 22.14
C PRO A 415 -52.40 11.36 21.88
N TYR A 416 -52.82 12.49 21.29
CA TYR A 416 -51.99 13.60 20.79
C TYR A 416 -50.79 13.98 21.69
N LYS A 417 -50.95 13.88 23.01
CA LYS A 417 -49.94 14.20 24.01
C LYS A 417 -48.70 13.29 23.99
N PHE A 418 -48.85 12.02 23.65
CA PHE A 418 -47.72 11.08 23.58
C PHE A 418 -46.98 11.17 22.24
N LEU A 419 -47.68 11.55 21.16
CA LEU A 419 -47.04 11.80 19.87
C LEU A 419 -46.12 13.04 19.93
N GLU A 420 -46.53 14.09 20.64
CA GLU A 420 -45.68 15.26 20.92
C GLU A 420 -44.47 14.88 21.78
N GLU A 421 -44.63 14.02 22.80
CA GLU A 421 -43.54 13.62 23.68
C GLU A 421 -42.51 12.70 22.97
N VAL A 422 -42.97 11.82 22.07
CA VAL A 422 -42.10 10.99 21.23
C VAL A 422 -41.40 11.83 20.16
N LEU A 423 -42.08 12.77 19.51
CA LEU A 423 -41.45 13.69 18.56
C LEU A 423 -40.45 14.64 19.24
N ALA A 424 -40.74 15.09 20.47
CA ALA A 424 -39.81 15.87 21.27
C ALA A 424 -38.57 15.06 21.67
N ARG A 425 -38.74 13.79 22.08
CA ARG A 425 -37.60 12.91 22.36
C ARG A 425 -36.80 12.53 21.12
N LEU A 426 -37.45 12.38 19.96
CA LEU A 426 -36.77 12.16 18.68
C LEU A 426 -35.96 13.38 18.26
N ALA A 427 -36.52 14.59 18.40
CA ALA A 427 -35.79 15.83 18.14
C ALA A 427 -34.63 16.04 19.14
N GLU A 428 -34.80 15.64 20.41
CA GLU A 428 -33.73 15.66 21.41
C GLU A 428 -32.62 14.64 21.10
N LEU A 429 -32.98 13.45 20.62
CA LEU A 429 -32.02 12.43 20.16
C LEU A 429 -31.28 12.86 18.90
N GLU A 430 -31.99 13.48 17.95
CA GLU A 430 -31.39 14.03 16.73
C GLU A 430 -30.42 15.17 17.07
N GLN A 431 -30.78 16.06 18.00
CA GLN A 431 -29.85 17.08 18.49
C GLN A 431 -28.68 16.49 19.27
N ARG A 432 -28.88 15.45 20.10
CA ARG A 432 -27.77 14.77 20.80
C ARG A 432 -26.82 14.09 19.83
N LEU A 433 -27.33 13.46 18.77
CA LEU A 433 -26.51 12.84 17.73
C LEU A 433 -25.70 13.89 16.94
N ILE A 434 -26.34 15.02 16.60
CA ILE A 434 -25.68 16.16 15.96
C ILE A 434 -24.60 16.74 16.88
N GLU A 435 -24.87 16.85 18.18
CA GLU A 435 -23.91 17.37 19.15
C GLU A 435 -22.76 16.39 19.44
N GLU A 436 -22.99 15.08 19.43
CA GLU A 436 -21.93 14.07 19.48
C GLU A 436 -21.05 14.10 18.23
N ILE A 437 -21.64 14.21 17.04
CA ILE A 437 -20.90 14.37 15.77
C ILE A 437 -20.11 15.68 15.78
N ARG A 438 -20.67 16.76 16.35
CA ARG A 438 -20.00 18.05 16.53
C ARG A 438 -18.85 17.96 17.53
N MET A 439 -19.03 17.30 18.66
CA MET A 439 -17.99 17.05 19.67
C MET A 439 -16.85 16.20 19.12
N ILE A 440 -17.15 15.22 18.26
CA ILE A 440 -16.15 14.44 17.53
C ILE A 440 -15.36 15.35 16.56
N LYS A 441 -16.03 16.21 15.78
CA LYS A 441 -15.38 17.20 14.90
C LYS A 441 -14.56 18.26 15.66
N GLU A 442 -15.04 18.73 16.81
CA GLU A 442 -14.33 19.72 17.66
C GLU A 442 -13.18 19.10 18.48
N SER A 443 -13.09 17.77 18.57
CA SER A 443 -12.01 17.06 19.27
C SER A 443 -10.73 16.84 18.42
N GLU A 444 -10.82 16.94 17.09
CA GLU A 444 -9.66 16.80 16.18
C GLU A 444 -8.50 17.81 16.38
N PRO A 445 -8.71 19.08 16.74
CA PRO A 445 -7.60 20.02 16.91
C PRO A 445 -6.74 19.73 18.15
N LYS A 446 -7.28 19.03 19.16
CA LYS A 446 -6.56 18.77 20.43
C LYS A 446 -5.54 17.63 20.34
N LEU A 447 -5.63 16.76 19.34
CA LEU A 447 -4.67 15.66 19.15
C LEU A 447 -3.29 16.12 18.64
N LYS A 448 -3.15 17.38 18.18
CA LYS A 448 -1.88 17.91 17.65
C LYS A 448 -0.93 18.50 18.71
N SER A 449 -1.28 18.51 20.01
CA SER A 449 -0.48 19.20 21.03
C SER A 449 0.02 18.38 22.23
N LEU A 450 -0.18 17.06 22.26
CA LEU A 450 0.41 16.23 23.32
C LEU A 450 1.82 15.76 22.95
N GLN A 451 2.81 16.53 23.40
CA GLN A 451 4.18 16.03 23.54
C GLN A 451 4.20 14.85 24.51
N ILE A 452 4.76 13.73 24.05
CA ILE A 452 4.97 12.52 24.85
C ILE A 452 6.07 12.80 25.89
N PRO A 453 5.79 12.72 27.21
CA PRO A 453 6.85 12.72 28.21
C PRO A 453 7.47 11.32 28.25
N VAL A 454 8.77 11.26 28.00
CA VAL A 454 9.60 10.08 28.30
C VAL A 454 9.72 9.97 29.82
N SER A 455 9.08 8.95 30.41
CA SER A 455 9.29 8.57 31.80
C SER A 455 10.08 7.26 31.88
N THR A 456 11.37 7.40 32.10
CA THR A 456 12.25 6.37 32.66
C THR A 456 11.82 6.09 34.09
N ASN A 457 11.26 4.91 34.40
CA ASN A 457 11.43 4.22 35.68
C ASN A 457 10.82 2.81 35.65
N LYS A 458 11.67 1.79 35.80
CA LYS A 458 11.28 0.42 36.15
C LYS A 458 10.93 0.36 37.64
N PRO A 459 9.84 -0.30 38.06
CA PRO A 459 9.70 -0.76 39.43
C PRO A 459 10.32 -2.15 39.62
N LYS A 460 10.91 -2.33 40.80
CA LYS A 460 11.70 -3.45 41.27
C LYS A 460 10.86 -4.70 41.59
N LEU A 461 11.48 -5.86 41.41
CA LEU A 461 11.05 -7.15 41.96
C LEU A 461 11.42 -7.26 43.45
N ALA A 462 10.46 -7.65 44.29
CA ALA A 462 10.61 -8.29 45.61
C ALA A 462 9.19 -8.75 46.02
N GLU A 463 8.89 -9.85 46.71
CA GLU A 463 9.62 -10.96 47.33
C GLU A 463 8.57 -12.08 47.51
N LYS A 464 8.99 -13.36 47.51
CA LYS A 464 8.09 -14.51 47.77
C LYS A 464 7.91 -14.70 49.28
N SER A 465 6.66 -14.89 49.74
CA SER A 465 6.40 -15.73 50.91
C SER A 465 4.96 -16.25 50.98
N HIS A 466 4.87 -17.57 51.24
CA HIS A 466 3.79 -18.39 51.78
C HIS A 466 2.60 -18.85 50.92
N VAL A 467 2.48 -20.18 50.93
CA VAL A 467 1.52 -21.05 50.25
C VAL A 467 0.20 -21.01 51.00
N GLY A 468 -0.77 -20.37 50.37
CA GLY A 468 -2.22 -20.49 50.59
C GLY A 468 -2.86 -20.11 49.25
N TYR A 469 -3.90 -20.82 48.82
CA TYR A 469 -4.60 -20.48 47.57
C TYR A 469 -5.22 -19.09 47.73
N SER A 470 -4.48 -18.07 47.30
CA SER A 470 -4.90 -16.69 47.32
C SER A 470 -5.40 -16.31 45.93
N ARG A 471 -6.58 -15.70 45.86
CA ARG A 471 -7.21 -15.25 44.61
C ARG A 471 -6.39 -14.14 43.94
N ASP A 472 -5.61 -13.40 44.72
CA ASP A 472 -4.59 -12.49 44.19
C ASP A 472 -3.49 -13.24 43.44
N LEU A 473 -3.06 -14.40 43.96
CA LEU A 473 -2.05 -15.22 43.31
C LEU A 473 -2.59 -15.84 42.01
N GLU A 474 -3.86 -16.28 42.01
CA GLU A 474 -4.54 -16.76 40.80
C GLU A 474 -4.69 -15.65 39.75
N ALA A 475 -5.09 -14.45 40.17
CA ALA A 475 -5.23 -13.30 39.29
C ALA A 475 -3.88 -12.91 38.68
N VAL A 476 -2.80 -12.90 39.45
CA VAL A 476 -1.45 -12.59 38.94
C VAL A 476 -0.94 -13.67 37.98
N GLN A 477 -1.17 -14.95 38.28
CA GLN A 477 -0.69 -16.06 37.45
C GLN A 477 -1.43 -16.20 36.12
N ASN A 478 -2.73 -15.91 36.09
CA ASN A 478 -3.58 -16.13 34.93
C ASN A 478 -4.02 -14.82 34.24
N ASN A 479 -3.44 -13.67 34.60
CA ASN A 479 -3.75 -12.43 33.91
C ASN A 479 -3.19 -12.46 32.49
N GLN A 480 -4.02 -12.07 31.52
CA GLN A 480 -3.67 -11.97 30.10
C GLN A 480 -3.18 -13.29 29.49
N THR A 481 -3.66 -14.44 30.00
CA THR A 481 -3.35 -15.77 29.47
C THR A 481 -4.46 -16.30 28.56
N ILE A 482 -4.12 -17.28 27.73
CA ILE A 482 -5.05 -17.98 26.84
C ILE A 482 -5.30 -19.37 27.39
N HIS A 483 -6.57 -19.72 27.58
CA HIS A 483 -7.00 -21.05 28.01
C HIS A 483 -7.82 -21.74 26.92
N MET A 484 -7.55 -23.03 26.72
CA MET A 484 -8.40 -23.88 25.89
C MET A 484 -9.60 -24.35 26.70
N THR A 485 -10.80 -24.09 26.19
CA THR A 485 -12.06 -24.59 26.74
C THR A 485 -12.72 -25.51 25.72
N GLU A 486 -13.70 -26.30 26.14
CA GLU A 486 -14.48 -27.19 25.25
C GLU A 486 -15.18 -26.45 24.10
N LEU A 487 -15.35 -25.12 24.22
CA LEU A 487 -16.02 -24.24 23.26
C LEU A 487 -15.07 -23.39 22.39
N GLY A 488 -13.74 -23.51 22.59
CA GLY A 488 -12.72 -22.73 21.87
C GLY A 488 -11.66 -22.09 22.77
N LYS A 489 -10.84 -21.19 22.19
CA LYS A 489 -9.82 -20.42 22.94
C LYS A 489 -10.47 -19.25 23.67
N SER A 490 -10.12 -19.07 24.94
CA SER A 490 -10.60 -17.95 25.75
C SER A 490 -9.42 -17.17 26.33
N PHE A 491 -9.46 -15.85 26.20
CA PHE A 491 -8.49 -14.94 26.81
C PHE A 491 -8.99 -14.53 28.20
N LEU A 492 -8.14 -14.64 29.21
CA LEU A 492 -8.45 -14.25 30.58
C LEU A 492 -7.79 -12.92 30.92
N HIS A 493 -8.56 -11.97 31.42
CA HIS A 493 -8.04 -10.74 31.99
C HIS A 493 -8.57 -10.55 33.42
N PHE A 494 -7.69 -10.19 34.34
CA PHE A 494 -8.02 -9.92 35.73
C PHE A 494 -7.70 -8.46 36.05
N TRP A 495 -8.66 -7.80 36.71
CA TRP A 495 -8.55 -6.43 37.17
C TRP A 495 -8.88 -6.37 38.66
N LYS A 496 -7.90 -5.95 39.47
CA LYS A 496 -8.07 -5.65 40.89
C LYS A 496 -8.37 -4.17 41.06
N VAL A 497 -9.55 -3.88 41.60
CA VAL A 497 -10.05 -2.53 41.85
C VAL A 497 -9.83 -2.23 43.32
N TYR A 498 -9.08 -1.17 43.60
CA TYR A 498 -8.83 -0.70 44.96
C TYR A 498 -9.86 0.35 45.37
N ASP A 499 -10.06 0.49 46.67
CA ASP A 499 -10.96 1.47 47.29
C ASP A 499 -12.43 1.36 46.83
N ILE A 500 -12.89 0.14 46.55
CA ILE A 500 -14.20 -0.13 45.98
C ILE A 500 -15.35 0.32 46.89
N VAL A 501 -15.13 0.31 48.22
CA VAL A 501 -16.14 0.72 49.20
C VAL A 501 -16.45 2.21 49.09
N ASN A 502 -15.42 3.05 48.89
CA ASN A 502 -15.62 4.49 48.66
C ASN A 502 -16.25 4.76 47.30
N ILE A 503 -15.82 4.02 46.27
CA ILE A 503 -16.35 4.12 44.90
C ILE A 503 -17.86 3.83 44.89
N LEU A 504 -18.31 2.77 45.56
CA LEU A 504 -19.72 2.38 45.61
C LEU A 504 -20.59 3.36 46.42
N ASN A 505 -20.00 4.01 47.43
CA ASN A 505 -20.73 4.89 48.35
C ASN A 505 -20.76 6.36 47.92
N TYR A 506 -19.74 6.84 47.20
CA TYR A 506 -19.54 8.28 46.97
C TYR A 506 -19.24 8.69 45.51
N SER A 507 -19.01 7.76 44.58
CA SER A 507 -18.74 8.08 43.17
C SER A 507 -20.00 7.94 42.31
N GLU A 508 -20.39 9.00 41.62
CA GLU A 508 -21.32 8.94 40.47
C GLU A 508 -20.57 8.78 39.13
N SER A 509 -19.25 8.98 39.14
CA SER A 509 -18.39 8.83 37.97
C SER A 509 -18.00 7.36 37.74
N SER A 510 -17.98 6.97 36.46
CA SER A 510 -17.49 5.66 36.02
C SER A 510 -15.97 5.54 36.18
N ILE A 511 -15.50 4.32 36.38
CA ILE A 511 -14.07 4.02 36.57
C ILE A 511 -13.62 3.02 35.54
N ASP A 512 -12.52 3.32 34.87
CA ASP A 512 -11.97 2.51 33.79
C ASP A 512 -10.77 1.70 34.26
N SER A 513 -10.66 0.48 33.73
CA SER A 513 -9.45 -0.33 33.84
C SER A 513 -8.34 0.24 32.97
N ALA A 514 -7.11 -0.23 33.20
CA ALA A 514 -6.06 -0.06 32.20
C ALA A 514 -6.49 -0.73 30.88
N MET A 515 -6.11 -0.12 29.75
CA MET A 515 -6.36 -0.68 28.43
C MET A 515 -5.54 -1.96 28.23
N PHE A 516 -6.17 -3.00 27.69
CA PHE A 516 -5.52 -4.25 27.32
C PHE A 516 -5.92 -4.68 25.91
N TYR A 517 -5.15 -5.59 25.30
CA TYR A 517 -5.30 -5.93 23.89
C TYR A 517 -5.60 -7.41 23.70
N VAL A 518 -6.63 -7.72 22.91
CA VAL A 518 -6.93 -9.08 22.45
C VAL A 518 -6.90 -9.08 20.92
N GLN A 519 -5.96 -9.82 20.32
CA GLN A 519 -5.72 -9.83 18.87
C GLN A 519 -5.54 -8.42 18.24
N GLY A 520 -4.92 -7.49 18.97
CA GLY A 520 -4.72 -6.11 18.53
C GLY A 520 -5.94 -5.20 18.72
N ASN A 521 -7.05 -5.71 19.24
CA ASN A 521 -8.22 -4.92 19.59
C ASN A 521 -8.06 -4.33 21.02
N PRO A 522 -8.03 -2.99 21.20
CA PRO A 522 -7.98 -2.38 22.53
C PRO A 522 -9.32 -2.54 23.25
N LEU A 523 -9.25 -2.97 24.50
CA LEU A 523 -10.39 -3.21 25.39
C LEU A 523 -10.16 -2.51 26.73
N ILE A 524 -11.24 -1.98 27.29
CA ILE A 524 -11.30 -1.37 28.62
C ILE A 524 -12.52 -1.94 29.34
N ILE A 525 -12.36 -2.25 30.63
CA ILE A 525 -13.48 -2.59 31.50
C ILE A 525 -13.87 -1.34 32.27
N THR A 526 -15.13 -0.94 32.18
CA THR A 526 -15.67 0.22 32.89
C THR A 526 -16.64 -0.23 33.98
N ILE A 527 -16.47 0.33 35.18
CA ILE A 527 -17.40 0.17 36.30
C ILE A 527 -18.26 1.43 36.37
N HIS A 528 -19.56 1.25 36.31
CA HIS A 528 -20.55 2.31 36.54
C HIS A 528 -21.13 2.13 37.95
N PRO A 529 -20.60 2.84 38.97
CA PRO A 529 -21.20 2.85 40.30
C PRO A 529 -22.57 3.53 40.22
N ARG A 530 -23.58 2.92 40.87
CA ARG A 530 -24.99 3.39 40.84
C ARG A 530 -25.53 3.66 39.44
N HIS A 531 -25.41 2.66 38.56
CA HIS A 531 -25.82 2.76 37.16
C HIS A 531 -27.26 3.33 37.03
N LEU A 532 -27.40 4.48 36.36
CA LEU A 532 -28.66 5.25 36.19
C LEU A 532 -29.34 5.67 37.51
N GLY A 533 -28.57 5.99 38.56
CA GLY A 533 -29.11 6.43 39.85
C GLY A 533 -29.80 5.32 40.66
N THR A 534 -29.59 4.05 40.28
CA THR A 534 -30.18 2.88 40.94
C THR A 534 -29.18 2.20 41.90
N GLN A 535 -29.63 1.28 42.75
CA GLN A 535 -28.76 0.49 43.64
C GLN A 535 -27.97 -0.62 42.93
N TYR A 536 -27.72 -0.49 41.62
CA TYR A 536 -27.00 -1.48 40.82
C TYR A 536 -25.60 -0.98 40.43
N LEU A 537 -24.62 -1.87 40.58
CA LEU A 537 -23.31 -1.76 39.95
C LEU A 537 -23.41 -2.35 38.53
N ALA A 538 -22.91 -1.64 37.53
CA ALA A 538 -22.78 -2.21 36.19
C ALA A 538 -21.32 -2.33 35.75
N LEU A 539 -20.98 -3.44 35.08
CA LEU A 539 -19.71 -3.66 34.40
C LEU A 539 -19.94 -3.67 32.90
N GLU A 540 -19.09 -2.96 32.17
CA GLU A 540 -19.12 -2.85 30.72
C GLU A 540 -17.75 -3.16 30.15
N LEU A 541 -17.71 -3.90 29.03
CA LEU A 541 -16.50 -4.04 28.22
C LEU A 541 -16.63 -3.10 27.01
N SER A 542 -15.80 -2.07 26.95
CA SER A 542 -15.77 -1.11 25.87
C SER A 542 -14.55 -1.33 24.97
N SER A 543 -14.71 -0.97 23.69
CA SER A 543 -13.66 -1.08 22.68
C SER A 543 -13.83 0.01 21.64
N SER A 544 -12.73 0.50 21.09
CA SER A 544 -12.77 1.39 19.93
C SER A 544 -13.07 0.66 18.62
N SER A 545 -12.95 -0.67 18.56
CA SER A 545 -13.13 -1.44 17.32
C SER A 545 -14.35 -2.35 17.35
N TRP A 546 -14.41 -3.31 18.28
CA TRP A 546 -15.55 -4.21 18.45
C TRP A 546 -15.53 -4.85 19.84
N VAL A 547 -16.70 -5.15 20.41
CA VAL A 547 -16.79 -5.80 21.73
C VAL A 547 -16.95 -7.32 21.55
N PRO A 548 -15.94 -8.13 21.94
CA PRO A 548 -16.03 -9.58 21.79
C PRO A 548 -17.07 -10.22 22.70
N ALA A 549 -17.46 -11.45 22.37
CA ALA A 549 -18.27 -12.26 23.26
C ALA A 549 -17.49 -12.50 24.55
N HIS A 550 -18.04 -12.09 25.69
CA HIS A 550 -17.32 -12.10 26.95
C HIS A 550 -18.21 -12.47 28.14
N ARG A 551 -17.59 -12.83 29.25
CA ARG A 551 -18.24 -13.06 30.54
C ARG A 551 -17.46 -12.34 31.62
N PHE A 552 -18.17 -11.62 32.48
CA PHE A 552 -17.60 -11.09 33.70
C PHE A 552 -17.81 -12.06 34.86
N VAL A 553 -16.79 -12.21 35.70
CA VAL A 553 -16.85 -12.97 36.95
C VAL A 553 -16.27 -12.10 38.05
N ILE A 554 -17.07 -11.78 39.05
CA ILE A 554 -16.58 -11.17 40.29
C ILE A 554 -16.16 -12.29 41.22
N LEU A 555 -14.89 -12.27 41.60
CA LEU A 555 -14.29 -13.34 42.38
C LEU A 555 -14.65 -13.18 43.86
N ASN A 556 -15.24 -14.22 44.43
CA ASN A 556 -15.33 -14.34 45.87
C ASN A 556 -13.92 -14.65 46.40
N GLN A 557 -13.47 -13.90 47.40
CA GLN A 557 -12.10 -13.95 47.91
C GLN A 557 -11.87 -15.12 48.86
N ASN A 558 -12.94 -15.62 49.50
CA ASN A 558 -12.87 -16.67 50.52
C ASN A 558 -13.39 -18.04 50.02
N ASN A 559 -14.29 -18.07 49.03
CA ASN A 559 -14.88 -19.30 48.50
C ASN A 559 -15.03 -19.28 46.96
N PRO A 560 -14.23 -20.05 46.19
CA PRO A 560 -14.31 -20.07 44.72
C PRO A 560 -15.66 -20.51 44.15
N LYS A 561 -16.46 -21.27 44.91
CA LYS A 561 -17.81 -21.68 44.47
C LYS A 561 -18.85 -20.56 44.62
N GLY A 562 -18.50 -19.46 45.28
CA GLY A 562 -19.35 -18.29 45.49
C GLY A 562 -19.20 -17.20 44.43
N ASP A 563 -18.44 -17.43 43.34
CA ASP A 563 -18.21 -16.45 42.29
C ASP A 563 -19.50 -15.99 41.60
N LEU A 564 -19.62 -14.68 41.37
CA LEU A 564 -20.74 -14.10 40.64
C LEU A 564 -20.37 -13.95 39.17
N SER A 565 -20.99 -14.75 38.32
CA SER A 565 -20.73 -14.74 36.88
C SER A 565 -21.90 -14.19 36.08
N SER A 566 -21.59 -13.46 35.01
CA SER A 566 -22.57 -12.98 34.04
C SER A 566 -23.00 -14.09 33.09
N GLN A 567 -24.09 -13.86 32.37
CA GLN A 567 -24.34 -14.58 31.11
C GLN A 567 -23.28 -14.18 30.06
N ILE A 568 -23.29 -14.82 28.89
CA ILE A 568 -22.42 -14.39 27.78
C ILE A 568 -22.94 -13.04 27.28
N LEU A 569 -22.06 -12.04 27.30
CA LEU A 569 -22.27 -10.65 26.90
C LEU A 569 -21.59 -10.41 25.56
N GLY A 570 -21.95 -9.31 24.91
CA GLY A 570 -21.40 -8.90 23.61
C GLY A 570 -22.06 -7.62 23.13
N THR A 571 -21.92 -7.29 21.85
CA THR A 571 -22.44 -6.02 21.28
C THR A 571 -23.93 -5.76 21.51
N LYS A 572 -24.77 -6.80 21.61
CA LYS A 572 -26.21 -6.66 21.87
C LYS A 572 -26.57 -6.51 23.35
N ILE A 573 -25.71 -6.98 24.26
CA ILE A 573 -25.91 -6.95 25.72
C ILE A 573 -24.55 -6.69 26.36
N PRO A 574 -24.08 -5.44 26.44
CA PRO A 574 -22.70 -5.13 26.85
C PRO A 574 -22.53 -5.03 28.37
N LEU A 575 -23.63 -5.02 29.13
CA LEU A 575 -23.65 -4.63 30.54
C LEU A 575 -24.01 -5.80 31.45
N PHE A 576 -23.16 -6.06 32.45
CA PHE A 576 -23.47 -6.93 33.58
C PHE A 576 -23.94 -6.10 34.78
N ARG A 577 -25.20 -6.26 35.20
CA ARG A 577 -25.77 -5.51 36.34
C ARG A 577 -25.88 -6.37 37.59
N ILE A 578 -25.45 -5.84 38.73
CA ILE A 578 -25.43 -6.53 40.02
C ILE A 578 -25.95 -5.58 41.09
N HIS A 579 -26.80 -6.08 41.99
CA HIS A 579 -27.28 -5.28 43.12
C HIS A 579 -26.12 -4.96 44.06
N ALA A 580 -25.92 -3.69 44.43
CA ALA A 580 -24.81 -3.22 45.24
C ALA A 580 -24.72 -3.96 46.59
N ASP A 581 -25.87 -4.21 47.22
CA ASP A 581 -25.94 -4.96 48.49
C ASP A 581 -25.35 -6.38 48.41
N ARG A 582 -25.38 -7.03 47.23
CA ARG A 582 -24.80 -8.37 47.05
C ARG A 582 -23.28 -8.37 47.02
N ILE A 583 -22.64 -7.22 46.87
CA ILE A 583 -21.19 -7.04 46.83
C ILE A 583 -20.70 -6.51 48.18
N SER A 584 -21.49 -5.66 48.85
CA SER A 584 -21.14 -5.05 50.14
C SER A 584 -21.33 -5.97 51.35
N THR A 585 -22.17 -7.00 51.26
CA THR A 585 -22.54 -7.88 52.40
C THR A 585 -21.78 -9.22 52.43
N SER A 586 -20.79 -9.42 51.57
CA SER A 586 -20.31 -10.75 51.18
C SER A 586 -18.80 -10.76 50.95
N ASP A 587 -18.21 -11.96 50.98
CA ASP A 587 -16.75 -12.25 50.88
C ASP A 587 -16.07 -11.81 49.55
N PHE A 588 -16.64 -10.88 48.78
CA PHE A 588 -16.04 -10.37 47.53
C PHE A 588 -15.07 -9.21 47.75
N ILE A 589 -15.21 -8.47 48.85
CA ILE A 589 -14.35 -7.34 49.19
C ILE A 589 -13.40 -7.75 50.32
N THR A 590 -12.10 -7.77 50.04
CA THR A 590 -11.04 -7.98 51.04
C THR A 590 -10.05 -6.83 50.97
N ASP A 591 -9.66 -6.27 52.11
CA ASP A 591 -8.79 -5.09 52.22
C ASP A 591 -9.25 -3.90 51.36
N GLY A 592 -10.57 -3.69 51.26
CA GLY A 592 -11.16 -2.62 50.45
C GLY A 592 -11.00 -2.80 48.94
N SER A 593 -10.62 -3.99 48.48
CA SER A 593 -10.38 -4.31 47.07
C SER A 593 -11.33 -5.38 46.53
N LEU A 594 -11.63 -5.29 45.23
CA LEU A 594 -12.48 -6.22 44.48
C LEU A 594 -11.70 -6.78 43.28
N ILE A 595 -11.83 -8.07 42.96
CA ILE A 595 -11.19 -8.65 41.78
C ILE A 595 -12.25 -9.05 40.76
N ILE A 596 -12.11 -8.52 39.55
CA ILE A 596 -12.96 -8.78 38.39
C ILE A 596 -12.17 -9.58 37.38
N LYS A 597 -12.75 -10.67 36.90
CA LYS A 597 -12.22 -11.51 35.83
C LYS A 597 -13.09 -11.37 34.59
N ALA A 598 -12.50 -10.98 33.48
CA ALA A 598 -13.12 -11.00 32.15
C ALA A 598 -12.63 -12.23 31.38
N ILE A 599 -13.57 -13.05 30.92
CA ILE A 599 -13.34 -14.20 30.05
C ILE A 599 -13.81 -13.81 28.66
N ILE A 600 -12.88 -13.68 27.72
CA ILE A 600 -13.16 -13.20 26.37
C ILE A 600 -13.01 -14.37 25.40
N SER A 601 -14.11 -14.75 24.77
CA SER A 601 -14.12 -15.78 23.73
C SER A 601 -13.68 -15.17 22.41
N TYR A 602 -12.72 -15.81 21.75
CA TYR A 602 -12.29 -15.44 20.41
C TYR A 602 -12.15 -16.70 19.56
N TYR A 603 -12.64 -16.64 18.32
CA TYR A 603 -12.63 -17.75 17.37
C TYR A 603 -11.45 -17.63 16.40
#